data_AF-A0A1S7DU88-F1
#
_entry.id   AF-A0A1S7DU88-F1
#
_cell.length_a   1.000
_cell.length_b   1.000
_cell.length_c   1.000
_cell.angle_alpha   90.00
_cell.angle_beta   90.00
_cell.angle_gamma   90.00
#
_symmetry.space_group_name_H-M   'P 1'
#
loop_
_entity.id
_entity.type
_entity.pdbx_description
1 polymer ?
#
loop_
_entity_poly.entity_id
_entity_poly.type
_entity_poly.pdbx_seq_one_letter_code
_entity_poly.pdbx_strand_id
1 'polypeptide(L)'
;MQKIAIQSNRDLMFPPIHKGIVTMEIDLIQNKPTENKYELRIIDTCTKEVEEEVNEVEPTTQETITKKIMVIKRLGTPVTRIKTYTYEELEQLSKLLRLNLEDFESYTDYINELFRKGLLIITQKECQEGQGMYFSEAQDWEIVKD
;
A
#
# COMPACT_ATOMS: atom_id res chain seq x y z
N MET A 1 -11.31 1.57 9.40
CA MET A 1 -10.32 0.48 9.36
C MET A 1 -9.03 1.14 8.91
N GLN A 2 -7.96 1.06 9.71
CA GLN A 2 -6.72 1.74 9.38
C GLN A 2 -6.11 1.09 8.13
N LYS A 3 -5.69 1.89 7.16
CA LYS A 3 -5.12 1.39 5.90
C LYS A 3 -3.80 0.67 6.19
N ILE A 4 -3.64 -0.53 5.66
CA ILE A 4 -2.39 -1.30 5.76
C ILE A 4 -1.72 -1.21 4.39
N ALA A 5 -0.95 -0.15 4.18
CA ALA A 5 -0.32 0.10 2.90
C ALA A 5 1.08 0.70 3.03
N ILE A 6 1.89 0.42 2.00
CA ILE A 6 3.11 1.17 1.71
C ILE A 6 2.96 1.87 0.36
N GLN A 7 3.63 2.99 0.19
CA GLN A 7 3.68 3.69 -1.08
C GLN A 7 5.11 4.03 -1.49
N SER A 8 5.31 4.23 -2.78
CA SER A 8 6.57 4.78 -3.28
C SER A 8 6.60 6.29 -3.07
N ASN A 9 7.76 6.83 -2.69
CA ASN A 9 8.01 8.27 -2.57
C ASN A 9 8.46 8.92 -3.90
N ARG A 10 8.55 8.12 -4.97
CA ARG A 10 8.84 8.55 -6.33
C ARG A 10 8.01 7.78 -7.34
N ASP A 11 7.98 8.31 -8.56
CA ASP A 11 7.36 7.65 -9.71
C ASP A 11 8.13 6.37 -10.10
N LEU A 12 7.45 5.24 -9.99
CA LEU A 12 7.95 3.92 -10.39
C LEU A 12 7.26 3.43 -11.67
N MET A 13 7.93 2.53 -12.39
CA MET A 13 7.33 1.87 -13.55
C MET A 13 6.27 0.88 -13.08
N PHE A 14 5.05 1.00 -13.62
CA PHE A 14 3.95 0.12 -13.32
C PHE A 14 3.44 -0.54 -14.61
N PRO A 15 3.36 -1.89 -14.66
CA PRO A 15 2.97 -2.58 -15.88
C PRO A 15 1.60 -2.14 -16.44
N PRO A 16 1.41 -2.18 -17.77
CA PRO A 16 2.43 -2.49 -18.78
C PRO A 16 3.30 -1.29 -19.17
N ILE A 17 2.81 -0.05 -19.08
CA ILE A 17 3.51 1.16 -19.58
C ILE A 17 3.33 2.40 -18.69
N HIS A 18 2.72 2.25 -17.52
CA HIS A 18 2.41 3.38 -16.66
C HIS A 18 3.62 3.76 -15.81
N LYS A 19 3.63 5.01 -15.34
CA LYS A 19 4.62 5.50 -14.39
C LYS A 19 3.95 6.49 -13.44
N GLY A 20 4.12 6.27 -12.14
CA GLY A 20 3.46 7.05 -11.09
C GLY A 20 3.80 6.52 -9.69
N ILE A 21 3.13 7.06 -8.68
CA ILE A 21 3.23 6.59 -7.30
C ILE A 21 2.57 5.22 -7.20
N VAL A 22 3.35 4.22 -6.78
CA VAL A 22 2.85 2.86 -6.59
C VAL A 22 2.48 2.67 -5.13
N THR A 23 1.27 2.19 -4.87
CA THR A 23 0.79 1.84 -3.53
C THR A 23 0.52 0.35 -3.48
N MET A 24 1.09 -0.35 -2.49
CA MET A 24 0.77 -1.73 -2.17
C MET A 24 -0.10 -1.74 -0.91
N GLU A 25 -1.31 -2.28 -1.01
CA GLU A 25 -2.29 -2.29 0.08
C GLU A 25 -2.70 -3.72 0.41
N ILE A 26 -2.65 -4.10 1.69
CA ILE A 26 -3.30 -5.31 2.19
C ILE A 26 -4.78 -4.98 2.41
N ASP A 27 -5.63 -5.42 1.49
CA ASP A 27 -7.06 -5.11 1.51
C ASP A 27 -7.88 -6.21 2.21
N LEU A 28 -7.30 -7.39 2.40
CA LEU A 28 -7.90 -8.50 3.14
C LEU A 28 -6.85 -9.27 3.94
N ILE A 29 -7.17 -9.53 5.20
CA ILE A 29 -6.46 -10.45 6.09
C ILE A 29 -7.45 -11.54 6.51
N GLN A 30 -7.15 -12.79 6.19
CA GLN A 30 -7.95 -13.95 6.59
C GLN A 30 -7.14 -14.87 7.49
N ASN A 31 -7.61 -15.08 8.72
CA ASN A 31 -7.05 -16.11 9.61
C ASN A 31 -7.63 -17.49 9.23
N LYS A 32 -6.77 -18.47 8.99
CA LYS A 32 -7.14 -19.87 8.69
C LYS A 32 -6.58 -20.78 9.80
N PRO A 33 -7.27 -20.88 10.96
CA PRO A 33 -6.74 -21.58 12.14
C PRO A 33 -6.59 -23.09 11.95
N THR A 34 -7.45 -23.72 11.15
CA THR A 34 -7.32 -25.15 10.80
C THR A 34 -6.05 -25.45 9.99
N GLU A 35 -5.46 -24.42 9.38
CA GLU A 35 -4.25 -24.51 8.56
C GLU A 35 -3.06 -23.78 9.20
N ASN A 36 -3.21 -23.26 10.43
CA ASN A 36 -2.19 -22.50 11.17
C ASN A 36 -1.52 -21.37 10.35
N LYS A 37 -2.31 -20.64 9.55
CA LYS A 37 -1.80 -19.59 8.67
C LYS A 37 -2.75 -18.41 8.52
N TYR A 38 -2.19 -17.30 8.08
CA TYR A 38 -2.89 -16.15 7.54
C TYR A 38 -2.76 -16.12 6.01
N GLU A 39 -3.83 -15.67 5.37
CA GLU A 39 -3.85 -15.36 3.94
C GLU A 39 -4.11 -13.87 3.77
N LEU A 40 -3.25 -13.23 3.00
CA LEU A 40 -3.28 -11.80 2.70
C LEU A 40 -3.60 -11.63 1.23
N ARG A 41 -4.50 -10.68 0.93
CA ARG A 41 -4.63 -10.14 -0.42
C ARG A 41 -3.98 -8.77 -0.47
N ILE A 42 -3.02 -8.65 -1.38
CA ILE A 42 -2.28 -7.42 -1.63
C ILE A 42 -2.72 -6.88 -2.98
N ILE A 43 -3.13 -5.62 -3.02
CA ILE A 43 -3.50 -4.89 -4.23
C ILE A 43 -2.47 -3.80 -4.47
N ASP A 44 -1.77 -3.90 -5.59
CA ASP A 44 -0.85 -2.88 -6.05
C ASP A 44 -1.58 -1.96 -7.02
N THR A 45 -1.47 -0.65 -6.82
CA THR A 45 -2.06 0.38 -7.66
C THR A 45 -1.02 1.40 -8.06
N CYS A 46 -1.23 2.07 -9.20
CA CYS A 46 -0.42 3.19 -9.63
C CYS A 46 -1.29 4.43 -9.71
N THR A 47 -0.83 5.54 -9.16
CA THR A 47 -1.53 6.83 -9.21
C THR A 47 -0.63 7.94 -9.69
N LYS A 48 -1.22 8.99 -10.26
CA LYS A 48 -0.49 10.17 -10.68
C LYS A 48 -1.34 11.41 -10.46
N GLU A 49 -0.72 12.44 -9.90
CA GLU A 49 -1.33 13.75 -9.81
C GLU A 49 -1.29 14.40 -11.19
N VAL A 50 -2.46 14.85 -11.66
CA VAL A 50 -2.60 15.52 -12.96
C VAL A 50 -3.45 16.76 -12.80
N GLU A 51 -3.14 17.77 -13.62
CA GLU A 51 -3.97 18.96 -13.74
C GLU A 51 -5.17 18.65 -14.65
N GLU A 52 -6.38 18.91 -14.16
CA GLU A 52 -7.63 18.81 -14.93
C GLU A 52 -8.34 20.15 -14.97
N GLU A 53 -8.94 20.45 -16.13
CA GLU A 53 -9.81 21.59 -16.31
C GLU A 53 -11.27 21.16 -16.05
N VAL A 54 -11.87 21.75 -15.02
CA VAL A 54 -13.29 21.58 -14.69
C VAL A 54 -14.02 22.86 -14.97
N ASN A 55 -15.19 22.71 -15.59
CA ASN A 55 -16.13 23.80 -15.78
C ASN A 55 -17.01 23.89 -14.54
N GLU A 56 -16.88 24.98 -13.80
CA GLU A 56 -17.72 25.29 -12.65
C GLU A 56 -18.65 26.45 -13.03
N VAL A 57 -19.92 26.35 -12.64
CA VAL A 57 -20.87 27.45 -12.82
C VAL A 57 -20.74 28.36 -11.63
N GLU A 58 -20.34 29.62 -11.86
CA GLU A 58 -20.28 30.60 -10.79
C GLU A 58 -21.70 30.83 -10.21
N PRO A 59 -21.87 30.73 -8.88
CA PRO A 59 -23.19 30.86 -8.26
C PRO A 59 -23.77 32.27 -8.40
N THR A 60 -22.93 33.28 -8.58
CA THR A 60 -23.33 34.71 -8.61
C THR A 60 -23.65 35.20 -10.01
N THR A 61 -22.84 34.81 -11.00
CA THR A 61 -22.92 35.30 -12.38
C THR A 61 -23.61 34.31 -13.32
N GLN A 62 -23.79 33.05 -12.90
CA GLN A 62 -24.23 31.93 -13.73
C GLN A 62 -23.32 31.67 -14.95
N GLU A 63 -22.13 32.27 -14.99
CA GLU A 63 -21.15 32.04 -16.04
C GLU A 63 -20.39 30.73 -15.78
N THR A 64 -20.03 30.04 -16.86
CA THR A 64 -19.17 28.87 -16.77
C THR A 64 -17.71 29.33 -16.75
N ILE A 65 -17.04 29.11 -15.62
CA ILE A 65 -15.61 29.37 -15.48
C ILE A 65 -14.83 28.07 -15.55
N THR A 66 -13.72 28.06 -16.30
CA THR A 66 -12.81 26.92 -16.35
C THR A 66 -11.77 27.08 -15.24
N LYS A 67 -11.76 26.14 -14.28
CA LYS A 67 -10.75 26.07 -13.23
C LYS A 67 -9.84 24.88 -13.46
N LYS A 68 -8.55 25.08 -13.22
CA LYS A 68 -7.55 24.02 -13.15
C LYS A 68 -7.49 23.49 -11.72
N ILE A 69 -7.75 22.21 -11.54
CA ILE A 69 -7.61 21.51 -10.26
C ILE A 69 -6.59 20.39 -10.40
N MET A 70 -5.91 20.08 -9.31
CA MET A 70 -5.07 18.89 -9.23
C MET A 70 -5.94 17.71 -8.77
N VAL A 71 -5.90 16.62 -9.52
CA VAL A 71 -6.59 15.37 -9.18
C VAL A 71 -5.62 14.20 -9.20
N ILE A 72 -5.85 13.24 -8.31
CA ILE A 72 -5.11 11.98 -8.30
C ILE A 72 -5.85 11.00 -9.21
N LYS A 73 -5.24 10.63 -10.33
CA LYS A 73 -5.77 9.60 -11.23
C LYS A 73 -5.11 8.26 -10.97
N ARG A 74 -5.92 7.21 -10.96
CA ARG A 74 -5.42 5.83 -11.03
C ARG A 74 -4.98 5.52 -12.46
N LEU A 75 -3.78 4.98 -12.59
CA LEU A 75 -3.20 4.52 -13.86
C LEU A 75 -3.20 3.00 -13.91
N GLY A 76 -3.58 2.44 -15.06
CA GLY A 76 -3.55 1.00 -15.31
C GLY A 76 -4.55 0.17 -14.51
N THR A 77 -4.36 -1.14 -14.60
CA THR A 77 -5.16 -2.15 -13.88
C THR A 77 -4.44 -2.52 -12.58
N PRO A 78 -5.13 -2.51 -11.43
CA PRO A 78 -4.56 -2.99 -10.17
C PRO A 78 -4.02 -4.42 -10.30
N VAL A 79 -2.86 -4.69 -9.70
CA VAL A 79 -2.26 -6.02 -9.66
C VAL A 79 -2.59 -6.66 -8.32
N THR A 80 -3.30 -7.79 -8.34
CA THR A 80 -3.69 -8.51 -7.13
C THR A 80 -2.78 -9.70 -6.89
N ARG A 81 -2.31 -9.86 -5.65
CA ARG A 81 -1.42 -10.95 -5.22
C ARG A 81 -1.94 -11.55 -3.93
N ILE A 82 -1.82 -12.87 -3.80
CA ILE A 82 -2.12 -13.58 -2.56
C ILE A 82 -0.79 -14.00 -1.92
N LYS A 83 -0.65 -13.73 -0.63
CA LYS A 83 0.48 -14.16 0.18
C LYS A 83 -0.04 -14.92 1.39
N THR A 84 0.68 -15.96 1.78
CA THR A 84 0.34 -16.77 2.95
C THR A 84 1.49 -16.74 3.93
N TYR A 85 1.18 -16.59 5.21
CA TYR A 85 2.14 -16.62 6.30
C TYR A 85 1.66 -17.58 7.38
N THR A 86 2.48 -18.56 7.72
CA THR A 86 2.24 -19.43 8.87
C THR A 86 2.36 -18.65 10.18
N TYR A 87 1.79 -19.19 11.26
CA TYR A 87 1.93 -18.57 12.58
C TYR A 87 3.39 -18.49 13.04
N GLU A 88 4.21 -19.47 12.67
CA GLU A 88 5.65 -19.47 12.96
C GLU A 88 6.37 -18.32 12.23
N GLU A 89 6.09 -18.11 10.94
CA GLU A 89 6.66 -17.00 10.17
C GLU A 89 6.24 -15.64 10.76
N LEU A 90 5.00 -15.52 11.26
CA LEU A 90 4.56 -14.31 11.96
C LEU A 90 5.25 -14.09 13.30
N GLU A 91 5.52 -15.16 14.04
CA GLU A 91 6.27 -15.07 15.29
C GLU A 91 7.72 -14.65 15.05
N GLN A 92 8.34 -15.15 13.98
CA GLN A 92 9.68 -14.72 13.57
C GLN A 92 9.67 -13.24 13.13
N LEU A 93 8.66 -12.84 12.37
CA LEU A 93 8.50 -11.46 11.92
C LEU A 93 8.28 -10.49 13.10
N SER A 94 7.50 -10.87 14.10
CA SER A 94 7.26 -10.02 15.27
C SER A 94 8.51 -9.84 16.11
N LYS A 95 9.32 -10.89 16.26
CA LYS A 95 10.65 -10.81 16.91
C LYS A 95 11.60 -9.89 16.14
N LEU A 96 11.64 -9.99 14.81
CA LEU A 96 12.45 -9.12 13.97
C LEU A 96 12.06 -7.64 14.13
N LEU A 97 10.76 -7.37 14.17
CA LEU A 97 10.19 -6.03 14.32
C LEU A 97 10.15 -5.54 15.77
N ARG A 98 10.50 -6.39 16.74
CA ARG A 98 10.45 -6.14 18.19
C ARG A 98 9.06 -5.65 18.63
N LEU A 99 8.01 -6.27 18.10
CA LEU A 99 6.61 -5.97 18.46
C LEU A 99 6.12 -6.98 19.49
N ASN A 100 5.60 -6.51 20.63
CA ASN A 100 4.95 -7.35 21.62
C ASN A 100 3.45 -7.11 21.60
N LEU A 101 2.65 -8.15 21.81
CA LEU A 101 1.20 -8.05 21.85
C LEU A 101 0.71 -7.11 22.97
N GLU A 102 1.44 -7.06 24.09
CA GLU A 102 1.13 -6.22 25.25
C GLU A 102 1.17 -4.71 24.95
N ASP A 103 1.85 -4.30 23.88
CA ASP A 103 1.96 -2.90 23.45
C ASP A 103 0.70 -2.41 22.71
N PHE A 104 -0.32 -3.25 22.52
CA PHE A 104 -1.50 -2.98 21.68
C PHE A 104 -2.81 -3.19 22.45
N GLU A 105 -3.83 -2.39 22.11
CA GLU A 105 -5.16 -2.47 22.72
C GLU A 105 -5.91 -3.76 22.37
N SER A 106 -5.65 -4.31 21.18
CA SER A 106 -6.25 -5.55 20.72
C SER A 106 -5.29 -6.40 19.90
N TYR A 107 -5.58 -7.70 19.83
CA TYR A 107 -4.87 -8.63 18.93
C TYR A 107 -5.00 -8.21 17.47
N THR A 108 -6.14 -7.64 17.08
CA THR A 108 -6.35 -7.13 15.73
C THR A 108 -5.41 -5.96 15.42
N ASP A 109 -5.21 -5.03 16.36
CA ASP A 109 -4.30 -3.90 16.16
C ASP A 109 -2.85 -4.36 16.08
N TYR A 110 -2.46 -5.30 16.94
CA TYR A 110 -1.16 -5.95 16.87
C TYR A 110 -0.91 -6.61 15.50
N ILE A 111 -1.86 -7.40 15.01
CA ILE A 111 -1.75 -8.07 13.71
C ILE A 111 -1.71 -7.06 12.56
N ASN A 112 -2.53 -6.02 12.60
CA ASN A 112 -2.53 -4.97 11.58
C ASN A 112 -1.18 -4.25 11.52
N GLU A 113 -0.60 -3.90 12.67
CA GLU A 113 0.71 -3.24 12.73
C GLU A 113 1.84 -4.19 12.32
N LEU A 114 1.76 -5.46 12.70
CA LEU A 114 2.70 -6.50 12.28
C LEU A 114 2.71 -6.62 10.75
N PHE A 115 1.54 -6.68 10.12
CA PHE A 115 1.44 -6.73 8.66
C PHE A 115 1.84 -5.43 7.98
N ARG A 116 1.54 -4.26 8.56
CA ARG A 116 1.95 -2.96 8.03
C ARG A 116 3.47 -2.84 7.97
N LYS A 117 4.15 -3.08 9.10
CA LYS A 117 5.62 -3.04 9.17
C LYS A 117 6.25 -4.20 8.40
N GLY A 118 5.60 -5.37 8.43
CA GLY A 118 5.99 -6.56 7.69
C GLY A 118 6.03 -6.33 6.18
N LEU A 119 4.99 -5.70 5.63
CA LEU A 119 4.92 -5.34 4.22
C LEU A 119 6.11 -4.46 3.84
N LEU A 120 6.40 -3.41 4.62
CA LEU A 120 7.55 -2.53 4.37
C LEU A 120 8.87 -3.30 4.40
N ILE A 121 9.18 -3.99 5.49
CA ILE A 121 10.50 -4.59 5.68
C ILE A 121 10.77 -5.71 4.67
N ILE A 122 9.74 -6.49 4.30
CA ILE A 122 9.86 -7.54 3.28
C ILE A 122 10.11 -6.89 1.92
N THR A 123 9.33 -5.87 1.52
CA THR A 123 9.55 -5.18 0.24
C THR A 123 10.94 -4.55 0.18
N GLN A 124 11.42 -3.94 1.26
CA GLN A 124 12.77 -3.38 1.34
C GLN A 124 13.85 -4.46 1.20
N LYS A 125 13.67 -5.61 1.87
CA LYS A 125 14.58 -6.76 1.77
C LYS A 125 14.60 -7.35 0.36
N GLU A 126 13.44 -7.54 -0.26
CA GLU A 126 13.34 -7.99 -1.65
C GLU A 126 14.11 -7.05 -2.59
N CYS A 127 14.02 -5.73 -2.39
CA CYS A 127 14.82 -4.76 -3.16
C CYS A 127 16.33 -4.95 -2.96
N GLN A 128 16.79 -5.13 -1.71
CA GLN A 128 18.21 -5.35 -1.39
C GLN A 128 18.76 -6.67 -1.97
N GLU A 129 17.90 -7.68 -2.11
CA GLU A 129 18.23 -8.98 -2.70
C GLU A 129 18.13 -8.98 -4.25
N GLY A 130 17.82 -7.84 -4.87
CA GLY A 130 17.66 -7.72 -6.33
C GLY A 130 16.34 -8.30 -6.87
N GLN A 131 15.38 -8.55 -5.98
CA GLN A 131 14.03 -9.06 -6.28
C GLN A 131 12.95 -7.97 -6.16
N GLY A 132 13.35 -6.71 -6.04
CA GLY A 132 12.45 -5.57 -5.92
C GLY A 132 11.51 -5.47 -7.12
N MET A 133 10.23 -5.22 -6.84
CA MET A 133 9.23 -4.99 -7.88
C MET A 133 9.31 -3.56 -8.43
N TYR A 134 8.73 -3.32 -9.60
CA TYR A 134 8.54 -1.96 -10.14
C TYR A 134 9.83 -1.16 -10.34
N PHE A 135 10.98 -1.83 -10.41
CA PHE A 135 12.31 -1.22 -10.47
C PHE A 135 12.56 -0.23 -9.32
N SER A 136 12.09 -0.59 -8.12
CA SER A 136 12.28 0.17 -6.89
C SER A 136 13.55 -0.21 -6.13
N GLU A 137 14.03 0.72 -5.32
CA GLU A 137 15.03 0.54 -4.29
C GLU A 137 14.38 0.51 -2.90
N ALA A 138 15.08 0.03 -1.88
CA ALA A 138 14.53 -0.12 -0.53
C ALA A 138 14.04 1.22 0.06
N GLN A 139 14.78 2.31 -0.17
CA GLN A 139 14.43 3.64 0.33
C GLN A 139 13.27 4.31 -0.42
N ASP A 140 12.78 3.71 -1.51
CA ASP A 140 11.65 4.27 -2.24
C ASP A 140 10.34 4.05 -1.49
N TRP A 141 10.29 3.12 -0.54
CA TRP A 141 9.05 2.70 0.12
C TRP A 141 8.88 3.32 1.50
N GLU A 142 7.66 3.79 1.76
CA GLU A 142 7.26 4.33 3.05
C GLU A 142 5.87 3.83 3.47
N ILE A 143 5.62 3.79 4.77
CA ILE A 143 4.30 3.46 5.32
C ILE A 143 3.33 4.61 5.04
N VAL A 144 2.15 4.28 4.53
CA VAL A 144 1.03 5.22 4.45
C VAL A 144 0.45 5.37 5.85
N LYS A 145 0.58 6.57 6.44
CA LYS A 145 -0.05 6.92 7.71
C LYS A 145 -1.39 7.58 7.43
N ASP A 146 -2.46 7.05 8.03
CA ASP A 146 -3.77 7.70 8.09
C ASP A 146 -3.77 8.88 9.07
#